data_AF-A0A932YH23-F1
#
_entry.id   AF-A0A932YH23-F1
#
_cell.length_a   1.000
_cell.length_b   1.000
_cell.length_c   1.000
_cell.angle_alpha   90.00
_cell.angle_beta   90.00
_cell.angle_gamma   90.00
#
_symmetry.space_group_name_H-M   'P 1'
#
loop_
_entity.id
_entity.type
_entity.pdbx_description
1 polymer ?
#
loop_
_entity_poly.entity_id
_entity_poly.type
_entity_poly.pdbx_seq_one_letter_code
_entity_poly.pdbx_strand_id
1 'polypeptide(L)'
;MSRRGTRDKGQVKHYKNILRYQIQPRERITTSFWVKRPGAEMIMEEKDFSFDYKGAFSKELFVDAYERLLLDAISGNQTLFVSTEEIAASWKFIDPISRAWKKNSASLLSYAKKTLPISEELDGSGLSRKEIGLIGLGKMGKNMALRLLEKRWNVIAYDVSPEARQEIILKGGVATNSIPELVGQLELPRTIWLMVPAGKILDEVIFGTSAKLSADPEQRRRVGSNGLAALLAKGDMIIDGGNSLYEDSIRRAKKLKKFGISFLDAGVSGGPGGARNGACLMVGGEKSAYDKREDLFRDLAVSDGYEYVGKAGAGHFVKMIHNGIEYGMMQAIAEGFDVLRTADLRGLNPSTRLRASADKRGKLKYKFNLKKIAGIYNRGSVIESRLVGWLKNAFEEYGENLERISGSVGHTGEGEWTVKTAKKLGVPAKVIEDAFKFRVQSAKKPSYVGKILSALRNQFGGHKAK
;
A
#
# COMPACT_ATOMS: atom_id res chain seq x y z
N MET A 1 14.46 30.91 62.84
CA MET A 1 13.48 31.31 61.80
C MET A 1 13.30 30.17 60.81
N SER A 2 12.06 29.86 60.48
CA SER A 2 11.59 28.68 59.73
C SER A 2 11.83 28.74 58.22
N ARG A 3 11.99 27.57 57.59
CA ARG A 3 11.13 27.03 56.50
C ARG A 3 11.65 25.62 56.14
N ARG A 4 10.97 24.60 56.65
CA ARG A 4 9.95 23.78 55.96
C ARG A 4 10.56 22.82 54.94
N GLY A 5 10.49 21.54 55.28
CA GLY A 5 10.87 20.45 54.42
C GLY A 5 10.00 20.34 53.17
N THR A 6 10.61 19.80 52.13
CA THR A 6 9.95 19.06 51.07
C THR A 6 10.34 17.60 51.27
N ARG A 7 9.41 16.82 51.82
CA ARG A 7 9.41 15.37 51.70
C ARG A 7 9.32 15.07 50.21
N ASP A 8 10.45 14.69 49.61
CA ASP A 8 10.47 14.19 48.26
C ASP A 8 9.78 12.81 48.29
N LYS A 9 8.58 12.76 47.72
CA LYS A 9 7.74 11.57 47.70
C LYS A 9 8.37 10.57 46.73
N GLY A 10 9.01 9.54 47.27
CA GLY A 10 9.05 8.19 46.70
C GLY A 10 9.34 8.06 45.20
N GLN A 11 10.40 8.70 44.68
CA GLN A 11 10.98 8.24 43.42
C GLN A 11 11.73 6.94 43.69
N VAL A 12 11.19 5.83 43.20
CA VAL A 12 11.92 4.55 43.14
C VAL A 12 13.12 4.78 42.23
N LYS A 13 14.32 4.87 42.82
CA LYS A 13 15.55 4.99 42.05
C LYS A 13 15.80 3.64 41.37
N HIS A 14 15.49 3.55 40.08
CA HIS A 14 15.73 2.35 39.29
C HIS A 14 17.22 2.22 38.98
N TYR A 15 17.86 1.24 39.59
CA TYR A 15 19.24 0.87 39.30
C TYR A 15 19.26 -0.05 38.08
N LYS A 16 19.92 0.37 37.00
CA LYS A 16 20.00 -0.39 35.76
C LYS A 16 21.22 -1.31 35.80
N ASN A 17 21.01 -2.61 35.57
CA ASN A 17 22.10 -3.55 35.33
C ASN A 17 22.53 -3.44 33.85
N ILE A 18 23.82 -3.59 33.57
CA ILE A 18 24.39 -3.39 32.24
C ILE A 18 25.12 -4.67 31.82
N LEU A 19 24.80 -5.19 30.63
CA LEU A 19 25.56 -6.26 29.99
C LEU A 19 26.28 -5.69 28.77
N ARG A 20 27.61 -5.68 28.79
CA ARG A 20 28.47 -5.18 27.71
C ARG A 20 29.13 -6.35 26.98
N TYR A 21 28.97 -6.38 25.66
CA TYR A 21 29.71 -7.26 24.76
C TYR A 21 30.73 -6.44 23.98
N GLN A 22 32.01 -6.73 24.17
CA GLN A 22 33.11 -6.19 23.39
C GLN A 22 33.59 -7.28 22.43
N ILE A 23 33.48 -7.05 21.13
CA ILE A 23 33.73 -8.08 20.09
C ILE A 23 35.17 -7.97 19.54
N GLN A 24 35.71 -6.77 19.40
CA GLN A 24 37.11 -6.51 18.98
C GLN A 24 37.57 -5.17 19.59
N PRO A 25 38.88 -4.93 19.78
CA PRO A 25 40.02 -5.83 19.56
C PRO A 25 40.28 -6.81 20.73
N ARG A 26 39.44 -6.77 21.77
CA ARG A 26 39.52 -7.61 22.97
C ARG A 26 38.14 -8.13 23.30
N GLU A 27 37.92 -9.40 23.01
CA GLU A 27 36.68 -10.11 23.21
C GLU A 27 36.39 -10.21 24.72
N ARG A 28 35.40 -9.46 25.19
CA ARG A 28 35.05 -9.38 26.60
C ARG A 28 33.53 -9.30 26.78
N ILE A 29 33.03 -10.04 27.76
CA ILE A 29 31.64 -9.91 28.24
C ILE A 29 31.71 -9.36 29.66
N THR A 30 31.01 -8.27 29.96
CA THR A 30 30.97 -7.68 31.31
C THR A 30 29.54 -7.44 31.74
N THR A 31 29.16 -7.99 32.89
CA THR A 31 27.87 -7.77 33.54
C THR A 31 28.09 -6.89 34.76
N SER A 32 27.60 -5.66 34.71
CA SER A 32 27.56 -4.72 35.84
C SER A 32 26.18 -4.78 36.49
N PHE A 33 26.12 -5.04 37.79
CA PHE A 33 24.85 -5.04 38.52
C PHE A 33 24.97 -4.37 39.87
N TRP A 34 23.86 -3.80 40.32
CA TRP A 34 23.78 -3.10 41.59
C TRP A 34 23.43 -4.07 42.71
N VAL A 35 24.28 -4.12 43.74
CA VAL A 35 24.06 -4.91 44.96
C VAL A 35 24.02 -3.99 46.17
N LYS A 36 23.28 -4.40 47.21
CA LYS A 36 23.35 -3.72 48.50
C LYS A 36 24.73 -3.99 49.11
N ARG A 37 25.43 -2.94 49.52
CA ARG A 37 26.65 -3.06 50.31
C ARG A 37 26.32 -3.72 51.66
N PRO A 38 27.03 -4.78 52.08
CA PRO A 38 26.84 -5.38 53.39
C PRO A 38 27.04 -4.32 54.51
N GLY A 39 26.03 -4.16 55.37
CA GLY A 39 26.03 -3.14 56.42
C GLY A 39 24.61 -2.77 56.86
N ALA A 40 24.52 -1.99 57.95
CA ALA A 40 23.25 -1.53 58.50
C ALA A 40 22.54 -0.51 57.58
N GLU A 41 23.31 0.22 56.77
CA GLU A 41 22.80 1.26 55.87
C GLU A 41 22.35 0.69 54.52
N MET A 42 21.32 1.28 53.90
CA MET A 42 20.81 0.90 52.58
C MET A 42 21.56 1.64 51.47
N ILE A 43 22.83 1.28 51.26
CA ILE A 43 23.69 1.83 50.21
C ILE A 43 23.84 0.80 49.09
N MET A 44 23.52 1.19 47.86
CA MET A 44 23.71 0.37 46.66
C MET A 44 25.09 0.64 46.06
N GLU A 45 25.76 -0.41 45.59
CA GLU A 45 27.07 -0.37 44.94
C GLU A 45 27.04 -1.19 43.65
N GLU A 46 27.69 -0.70 42.60
CA GLU A 46 27.83 -1.42 41.33
C GLU A 46 28.98 -2.44 41.42
N LYS A 47 28.74 -3.67 40.97
CA LYS A 47 29.73 -4.75 40.89
C LYS A 47 29.79 -5.28 39.45
N ASP A 48 31.02 -5.52 38.99
CA ASP A 48 31.29 -6.02 37.65
C ASP A 48 31.71 -7.49 37.68
N PHE A 49 31.10 -8.31 36.83
CA PHE A 49 31.57 -9.64 36.46
C PHE A 49 32.05 -9.61 35.02
N SER A 50 33.35 -9.80 34.80
CA SER A 50 33.93 -9.80 33.45
C SER A 50 34.51 -11.16 33.08
N PHE A 51 34.16 -11.64 31.89
CA PHE A 51 34.83 -12.74 31.19
C PHE A 51 35.70 -12.16 30.07
N ASP A 52 37.01 -12.44 30.11
CA ASP A 52 37.99 -12.02 29.11
C ASP A 52 38.46 -13.25 28.33
N TYR A 53 38.12 -13.31 27.04
CA TYR A 53 38.42 -14.48 26.21
C TYR A 53 39.92 -14.69 26.03
N LYS A 54 40.71 -13.62 25.82
CA LYS A 54 42.18 -13.72 25.67
C LYS A 54 42.89 -14.10 26.96
N GLY A 55 42.31 -13.74 28.12
CA GLY A 55 42.82 -14.19 29.42
C GLY A 55 42.51 -15.65 29.73
N ALA A 56 41.43 -16.21 29.15
CA ALA A 56 40.96 -17.57 29.42
C ALA A 56 41.70 -18.66 28.64
N PHE A 57 42.38 -18.32 27.53
CA PHE A 57 43.14 -19.25 26.69
C PHE A 57 44.61 -18.81 26.60
N SER A 58 45.57 -19.72 26.81
CA SER A 58 47.00 -19.39 26.85
C SER A 58 47.50 -18.79 25.52
N LYS A 59 48.48 -17.88 25.60
CA LYS A 59 49.10 -17.18 24.45
C LYS A 59 49.60 -18.10 23.33
N GLU A 60 49.81 -19.39 23.60
CA GLU A 60 50.39 -20.37 22.67
C GLU A 60 49.39 -20.88 21.61
N LEU A 61 48.11 -20.55 21.70
CA LEU A 61 47.08 -21.04 20.77
C LEU A 61 46.65 -20.05 19.67
N PHE A 62 47.22 -18.84 19.64
CA PHE A 62 46.90 -17.85 18.61
C PHE A 62 48.02 -17.76 17.58
N VAL A 63 47.92 -18.56 16.51
CA VAL A 63 48.49 -18.15 15.22
C VAL A 63 47.55 -17.08 14.67
N ASP A 64 48.07 -15.92 14.28
CA ASP A 64 47.23 -14.88 13.68
C ASP A 64 46.47 -15.46 12.47
N ALA A 65 45.18 -15.13 12.35
CA ALA A 65 44.34 -15.73 11.31
C ALA A 65 44.91 -15.48 9.90
N TYR A 66 45.58 -14.34 9.69
CA TYR A 66 46.26 -14.05 8.44
C TYR A 66 47.59 -14.79 8.31
N GLU A 67 48.36 -14.94 9.39
CA GLU A 67 49.58 -15.76 9.36
C GLU A 67 49.28 -17.22 9.01
N ARG A 68 48.23 -17.81 9.60
CA ARG A 68 47.81 -19.18 9.27
C ARG A 68 47.30 -19.29 7.84
N LEU A 69 46.51 -18.32 7.38
CA LEU A 69 46.03 -18.26 6.00
C LEU A 69 47.20 -18.15 5.00
N LEU A 70 48.21 -17.32 5.30
CA LEU A 70 49.42 -17.18 4.48
C LEU A 70 50.28 -18.44 4.51
N LEU A 71 50.42 -19.08 5.67
CA LEU A 71 51.15 -20.34 5.80
C LEU A 71 50.47 -21.46 5.01
N ASP A 72 49.15 -21.56 5.08
CA ASP A 72 48.35 -22.50 4.30
C ASP A 72 48.50 -22.24 2.79
N ALA A 73 48.50 -20.96 2.37
CA ALA A 73 48.77 -20.59 0.98
C ALA A 73 50.17 -21.01 0.50
N ILE A 74 51.21 -20.73 1.30
CA ILE A 74 52.60 -21.11 1.00
C ILE A 74 52.75 -22.63 0.94
N SER A 75 52.04 -23.35 1.82
CA SER A 75 52.03 -24.81 1.88
C SER A 75 51.19 -25.45 0.76
N GLY A 76 50.58 -24.65 -0.12
CA GLY A 76 49.72 -25.13 -1.20
C GLY A 76 48.36 -25.67 -0.74
N ASN A 77 47.98 -25.43 0.52
CA ASN A 77 46.70 -25.84 1.07
C ASN A 77 45.61 -24.82 0.71
N GLN A 78 44.82 -25.14 -0.33
CA GLN A 78 43.77 -24.26 -0.85
C GLN A 78 42.42 -24.39 -0.13
N THR A 79 42.30 -25.22 0.92
CA THR A 79 41.01 -25.48 1.58
C THR A 79 40.35 -24.24 2.20
N LEU A 80 41.13 -23.20 2.54
CA LEU A 80 40.64 -21.93 3.07
C LEU A 80 40.44 -20.86 1.99
N PHE A 81 40.72 -21.16 0.73
CA PHE A 81 40.60 -20.25 -0.40
C PHE A 81 39.40 -20.64 -1.26
N VAL A 82 38.57 -19.66 -1.58
CA VAL A 82 37.46 -19.80 -2.52
C VAL A 82 38.03 -20.08 -3.90
N SER A 83 37.45 -21.02 -4.66
CA SER A 83 37.97 -21.36 -5.99
C SER A 83 37.87 -20.17 -6.94
N THR A 84 38.72 -20.14 -7.97
CA THR A 84 38.67 -19.10 -9.01
C THR A 84 37.29 -19.00 -9.66
N GLU A 85 36.60 -20.13 -9.84
CA GLU A 85 35.26 -20.19 -10.43
C GLU A 85 34.20 -19.58 -9.51
N GLU A 86 34.30 -19.84 -8.20
CA GLU A 86 33.37 -19.31 -7.21
C GLU A 86 33.62 -17.81 -6.93
N ILE A 87 34.88 -17.36 -6.98
CA ILE A 87 35.22 -15.92 -7.02
C ILE A 87 34.62 -15.27 -8.26
N ALA A 88 34.78 -15.87 -9.44
CA ALA A 88 34.21 -15.34 -10.68
C ALA A 88 32.67 -15.32 -10.63
N ALA A 89 32.03 -16.32 -10.04
CA ALA A 89 30.59 -16.35 -9.82
C ALA A 89 30.13 -15.24 -8.87
N SER A 90 30.87 -15.01 -7.78
CA SER A 90 30.61 -13.93 -6.82
C SER A 90 30.66 -12.56 -7.51
N TRP A 91 31.67 -12.32 -8.36
CA TRP A 91 31.78 -11.08 -9.12
C TRP A 91 30.63 -10.85 -10.11
N LYS A 92 30.04 -11.90 -10.68
CA LYS A 92 28.83 -11.76 -11.53
C LYS A 92 27.65 -11.12 -10.78
N PHE A 93 27.57 -11.29 -9.46
CA PHE A 93 26.54 -10.64 -8.63
C PHE A 93 26.95 -9.26 -8.12
N ILE A 94 28.23 -9.08 -7.75
CA ILE A 94 28.73 -7.81 -7.19
C ILE A 94 28.91 -6.73 -8.26
N ASP A 95 29.40 -7.08 -9.46
CA ASP A 95 29.69 -6.11 -10.51
C ASP A 95 28.47 -5.30 -10.96
N PRO A 96 27.27 -5.88 -11.16
CA PRO A 96 26.07 -5.11 -11.47
C PRO A 96 25.71 -4.11 -10.37
N ILE A 97 25.81 -4.50 -9.09
CA ILE A 97 25.51 -3.64 -7.93
C ILE A 97 26.49 -2.48 -7.87
N SER A 98 27.79 -2.78 -7.97
CA SER A 98 28.86 -1.75 -7.98
C SER A 98 28.70 -0.77 -9.15
N ARG A 99 28.38 -1.27 -10.35
CA ARG A 99 28.11 -0.44 -11.52
C ARG A 99 26.87 0.43 -11.35
N ALA A 100 25.80 -0.07 -10.74
CA ALA A 100 24.60 0.69 -10.44
C ALA A 100 24.88 1.82 -9.43
N TRP A 101 25.68 1.55 -8.39
CA TRP A 101 26.11 2.57 -7.42
C TRP A 101 26.99 3.65 -8.05
N LYS A 102 27.98 3.28 -8.89
CA LYS A 102 28.81 4.26 -9.61
C LYS A 102 27.99 5.16 -10.54
N LYS A 103 26.89 4.64 -11.09
CA LYS A 103 25.95 5.40 -11.93
C LYS A 103 24.88 6.13 -11.13
N ASN A 104 24.95 6.10 -9.80
CA ASN A 104 23.98 6.68 -8.87
C ASN A 104 22.53 6.23 -9.16
N SER A 105 22.35 5.00 -9.66
CA SER A 105 21.03 4.45 -10.03
C SER A 105 20.18 4.05 -8.81
N ALA A 106 20.79 4.03 -7.62
CA ALA A 106 20.13 3.96 -6.32
C ALA A 106 20.90 4.89 -5.37
N SER A 107 20.18 5.75 -4.64
CA SER A 107 20.81 6.71 -3.72
C SER A 107 21.47 5.98 -2.55
N LEU A 108 22.78 6.17 -2.38
CA LEU A 108 23.51 5.64 -1.24
C LEU A 108 23.45 6.64 -0.09
N LEU A 109 23.00 6.17 1.08
CA LEU A 109 23.10 6.94 2.32
C LEU A 109 24.58 7.04 2.70
N SER A 110 25.08 8.25 2.83
CA SER A 110 26.43 8.51 3.34
C SER A 110 26.34 9.08 4.76
N TYR A 111 27.28 8.69 5.61
CA TYR A 111 27.40 9.18 6.98
C TYR A 111 28.78 9.76 7.20
N ALA A 112 28.86 10.81 8.01
CA ALA A 112 30.13 11.46 8.30
C ALA A 112 31.06 10.50 9.07
N LYS A 113 32.37 10.64 8.89
CA LYS A 113 33.35 9.91 9.70
C LYS A 113 33.12 10.29 11.18
N LYS A 114 33.03 9.30 12.08
CA LYS A 114 32.59 9.44 13.49
C LYS A 114 31.10 9.68 13.71
N THR A 115 30.25 9.31 12.76
CA THR A 115 28.83 9.11 13.07
C THR A 115 28.76 7.97 14.08
N LEU A 116 28.40 8.29 15.32
CA LEU A 116 28.08 7.28 16.31
C LEU A 116 26.93 6.44 15.74
N PRO A 117 26.93 5.10 15.89
CA PRO A 117 25.72 4.34 15.60
C PRO A 117 24.60 5.01 16.37
N ILE A 118 23.51 5.31 15.69
CA ILE A 118 22.32 5.88 16.32
C ILE A 118 21.99 4.91 17.47
N SER A 119 22.35 5.29 18.69
CA SER A 119 21.69 4.76 19.86
C SER A 119 20.33 5.42 19.80
N GLU A 120 19.39 4.76 19.11
CA GLU A 120 18.01 4.92 19.46
C GLU A 120 17.93 4.43 20.91
N GLU A 121 18.08 5.35 21.85
CA GLU A 121 17.21 5.27 23.01
C GLU A 121 15.81 5.27 22.41
N LEU A 122 15.21 4.08 22.31
CA LEU A 122 13.78 3.93 22.15
C LEU A 122 13.15 4.48 23.43
N ASP A 123 13.20 5.80 23.61
CA ASP A 123 12.11 6.43 24.28
C ASP A 123 10.90 6.19 23.37
N GLY A 124 9.87 5.54 23.89
CA GLY A 124 8.66 5.21 23.12
C GLY A 124 7.87 6.44 22.63
N SER A 125 8.51 7.61 22.54
CA SER A 125 7.94 8.90 22.15
C SER A 125 8.02 9.16 20.64
N GLY A 126 8.84 8.39 19.89
CA GLY A 126 9.12 8.64 18.47
C GLY A 126 8.61 7.61 17.45
N LEU A 127 8.24 6.39 17.87
CA LEU A 127 7.56 5.46 16.97
C LEU A 127 6.09 5.87 16.89
N SER A 128 5.65 6.34 15.71
CA SER A 128 4.22 6.45 15.42
C SER A 128 3.59 5.10 15.74
N ARG A 129 2.67 5.10 16.70
CA ARG A 129 2.04 3.86 17.13
C ARG A 129 1.31 3.29 15.93
N LYS A 130 1.76 2.11 15.47
CA LYS A 130 1.18 1.42 14.32
C LYS A 130 -0.17 0.84 14.68
N GLU A 131 -1.17 1.69 14.84
CA GLU A 131 -2.55 1.33 15.12
C GLU A 131 -3.51 2.07 14.19
N ILE A 132 -4.58 1.36 13.79
CA ILE A 132 -5.58 1.89 12.86
C ILE A 132 -6.94 1.21 13.03
N GLY A 133 -7.98 2.03 12.98
CA GLY A 133 -9.35 1.57 12.77
C GLY A 133 -9.62 1.40 11.28
N LEU A 134 -10.19 0.27 10.84
CA LEU A 134 -10.56 0.07 9.44
C LEU A 134 -12.03 -0.34 9.32
N ILE A 135 -12.84 0.53 8.70
CA ILE A 135 -14.29 0.31 8.52
C ILE A 135 -14.57 0.02 7.04
N GLY A 136 -15.16 -1.14 6.76
CA GLY A 136 -15.42 -1.64 5.41
C GLY A 136 -14.38 -2.67 4.98
N LEU A 137 -14.76 -3.94 5.01
CA LEU A 137 -13.94 -5.12 4.72
C LEU A 137 -14.37 -5.79 3.40
N GLY A 138 -14.85 -4.99 2.45
CA GLY A 138 -15.00 -5.42 1.06
C GLY A 138 -13.67 -5.80 0.41
N LYS A 139 -13.67 -6.10 -0.89
CA LYS A 139 -12.46 -6.57 -1.62
C LYS A 139 -11.23 -5.67 -1.43
N MET A 140 -11.42 -4.35 -1.37
CA MET A 140 -10.32 -3.41 -1.15
C MET A 140 -9.91 -3.35 0.33
N GLY A 141 -10.85 -3.00 1.22
CA GLY A 141 -10.54 -2.78 2.64
C GLY A 141 -9.98 -4.02 3.35
N LYS A 142 -10.48 -5.22 3.03
CA LYS A 142 -9.89 -6.47 3.53
C LYS A 142 -8.41 -6.60 3.15
N ASN A 143 -8.09 -6.41 1.87
CA ASN A 143 -6.71 -6.55 1.39
C ASN A 143 -5.78 -5.48 1.98
N MET A 144 -6.28 -4.26 2.22
CA MET A 144 -5.55 -3.22 2.94
C MET A 144 -5.29 -3.61 4.41
N ALA A 145 -6.29 -4.16 5.10
CA ALA A 145 -6.13 -4.67 6.46
C ALA A 145 -5.07 -5.77 6.54
N LEU A 146 -5.10 -6.75 5.62
CA LEU A 146 -4.10 -7.82 5.56
C LEU A 146 -2.69 -7.29 5.32
N ARG A 147 -2.55 -6.29 4.43
CA ARG A 147 -1.26 -5.63 4.20
C ARG A 147 -0.74 -4.95 5.47
N LEU A 148 -1.60 -4.25 6.18
CA LEU A 148 -1.23 -3.55 7.41
C LEU A 148 -0.84 -4.52 8.54
N LEU A 149 -1.54 -5.64 8.69
CA LEU A 149 -1.16 -6.70 9.62
C LEU A 149 0.25 -7.23 9.33
N GLU A 150 0.61 -7.44 8.06
CA GLU A 150 1.96 -7.86 7.66
C GLU A 150 3.03 -6.80 7.94
N LYS A 151 2.63 -5.53 7.88
CA LYS A 151 3.46 -4.38 8.28
C LYS A 151 3.49 -4.14 9.79
N ARG A 152 2.93 -5.09 10.56
CA ARG A 152 2.85 -5.12 12.03
C ARG A 152 2.03 -3.97 12.61
N TRP A 153 0.98 -3.57 11.91
CA TRP A 153 -0.02 -2.67 12.46
C TRP A 153 -1.03 -3.44 13.32
N ASN A 154 -1.42 -2.86 14.46
CA ASN A 154 -2.61 -3.23 15.19
C ASN A 154 -3.84 -2.75 14.40
N VAL A 155 -4.50 -3.65 13.69
CA VAL A 155 -5.69 -3.35 12.89
C VAL A 155 -6.93 -3.75 13.68
N ILE A 156 -7.74 -2.76 14.03
CA ILE A 156 -9.06 -2.95 14.65
C ILE A 156 -10.11 -2.66 13.57
N ALA A 157 -10.82 -3.70 13.15
CA ALA A 157 -11.64 -3.68 11.96
C ALA A 157 -13.14 -3.82 12.24
N TYR A 158 -13.96 -3.24 11.36
CA TYR A 158 -15.41 -3.40 11.39
C TYR A 158 -15.98 -3.52 9.98
N ASP A 159 -16.94 -4.42 9.79
CA ASP A 159 -17.81 -4.50 8.62
C ASP A 159 -19.20 -4.98 9.04
N VAL A 160 -20.21 -4.67 8.23
CA VAL A 160 -21.58 -5.16 8.45
C VAL A 160 -21.70 -6.68 8.28
N SER A 161 -20.88 -7.29 7.42
CA SER A 161 -20.81 -8.74 7.20
C SER A 161 -20.00 -9.42 8.32
N PRO A 162 -20.62 -10.34 9.08
CA PRO A 162 -19.91 -11.17 10.06
C PRO A 162 -18.79 -12.01 9.43
N GLU A 163 -19.00 -12.50 8.22
CA GLU A 163 -18.04 -13.33 7.49
C GLU A 163 -16.77 -12.53 7.19
N ALA A 164 -16.92 -11.29 6.72
CA ALA A 164 -15.79 -10.40 6.45
C ALA A 164 -14.98 -10.08 7.72
N ARG A 165 -15.66 -9.95 8.87
CA ARG A 165 -14.98 -9.77 10.17
C ARG A 165 -14.22 -11.02 10.59
N GLN A 166 -14.82 -12.20 10.45
CA GLN A 166 -14.18 -13.47 10.80
C GLN A 166 -12.90 -13.71 9.99
N GLU A 167 -12.88 -13.34 8.71
CA GLU A 167 -11.67 -13.44 7.88
C GLU A 167 -10.50 -12.63 8.44
N ILE A 168 -10.74 -11.44 9.00
CA ILE A 168 -9.69 -10.61 9.61
C ILE A 168 -9.18 -11.24 10.91
N ILE A 169 -10.08 -11.76 11.74
CA ILE A 169 -9.73 -12.46 12.99
C ILE A 169 -8.81 -13.65 12.70
N LEU A 170 -9.16 -14.47 11.71
CA LEU A 170 -8.35 -15.63 11.30
C LEU A 170 -6.96 -15.26 10.78
N LYS A 171 -6.73 -13.99 10.44
CA LYS A 171 -5.45 -13.47 9.95
C LYS A 171 -4.67 -12.70 11.03
N GLY A 172 -5.14 -12.74 12.27
CA GLY A 172 -4.47 -12.11 13.42
C GLY A 172 -4.85 -10.65 13.66
N GLY A 173 -5.87 -10.14 12.98
CA GLY A 173 -6.44 -8.82 13.27
C GLY A 173 -7.52 -8.88 14.35
N VAL A 174 -7.91 -7.70 14.86
CA VAL A 174 -9.05 -7.56 15.76
C VAL A 174 -10.25 -7.11 14.95
N ALA A 175 -11.43 -7.70 15.18
CA ALA A 175 -12.67 -7.21 14.59
C ALA A 175 -13.76 -7.03 15.64
N THR A 176 -14.50 -5.94 15.54
CA THR A 176 -15.56 -5.56 16.51
C THR A 176 -16.95 -5.79 15.94
N ASN A 177 -17.99 -5.77 16.78
CA ASN A 177 -19.37 -5.95 16.33
C ASN A 177 -20.10 -4.63 16.04
N SER A 178 -19.46 -3.50 16.33
CA SER A 178 -20.01 -2.16 16.08
C SER A 178 -18.92 -1.10 15.94
N ILE A 179 -19.28 0.04 15.33
CA ILE A 179 -18.39 1.20 15.23
C ILE A 179 -18.05 1.80 16.61
N PRO A 180 -19.00 1.97 17.56
CA PRO A 180 -18.65 2.41 18.92
C PRO A 180 -17.62 1.52 19.61
N GLU A 181 -17.75 0.20 19.46
CA GLU A 181 -16.79 -0.76 20.02
C GLU A 181 -15.41 -0.62 19.38
N LEU A 182 -15.33 -0.41 18.06
CA LEU A 182 -14.08 -0.13 17.35
C LEU A 182 -13.42 1.14 17.89
N VAL A 183 -14.18 2.23 18.05
CA VAL A 183 -13.65 3.50 18.58
C VAL A 183 -13.17 3.34 20.03
N GLY A 184 -13.89 2.57 20.84
CA GLY A 184 -13.54 2.29 22.24
C GLY A 184 -12.25 1.48 22.42
N GLN A 185 -11.87 0.67 21.43
CA GLN A 185 -10.63 -0.11 21.45
C GLN A 185 -9.42 0.65 20.89
N LEU A 186 -9.64 1.74 20.15
CA LEU A 186 -8.56 2.56 19.60
C LEU A 186 -8.03 3.57 20.62
N GLU A 187 -6.72 3.73 20.64
CA GLU A 187 -6.04 4.72 21.43
C GLU A 187 -6.06 6.12 20.81
N LEU A 188 -5.94 7.14 21.67
CA LEU A 188 -5.87 8.54 21.27
C LEU A 188 -4.44 8.91 20.81
N PRO A 189 -4.27 9.77 19.79
CA PRO A 189 -5.29 10.22 18.85
C PRO A 189 -5.63 9.12 17.82
N ARG A 190 -6.92 8.90 17.61
CA ARG A 190 -7.42 7.80 16.76
C ARG A 190 -7.27 8.14 15.29
N THR A 191 -6.97 7.13 14.48
CA THR A 191 -7.04 7.25 13.01
C THR A 191 -7.89 6.12 12.47
N ILE A 192 -8.94 6.49 11.73
CA ILE A 192 -9.91 5.55 11.17
C ILE A 192 -9.94 5.70 9.65
N TRP A 193 -9.69 4.60 8.95
CA TRP A 193 -9.79 4.50 7.51
C TRP A 193 -11.15 3.91 7.09
N LEU A 194 -11.82 4.59 6.17
CA LEU A 194 -13.13 4.22 5.64
C LEU A 194 -12.98 3.65 4.23
N MET A 195 -13.40 2.40 4.03
CA MET A 195 -13.50 1.69 2.75
C MET A 195 -14.94 1.22 2.51
N VAL A 196 -15.89 2.13 2.66
CA VAL A 196 -17.33 1.89 2.46
C VAL A 196 -17.82 2.54 1.15
N PRO A 197 -19.00 2.16 0.63
CA PRO A 197 -19.55 2.79 -0.57
C PRO A 197 -19.69 4.31 -0.42
N ALA A 198 -19.29 5.04 -1.46
CA ALA A 198 -19.35 6.49 -1.49
C ALA A 198 -20.79 7.02 -1.42
N GLY A 199 -20.92 8.30 -1.03
CA GLY A 199 -22.20 9.00 -0.94
C GLY A 199 -22.89 8.79 0.40
N LYS A 200 -24.18 8.42 0.36
CA LYS A 200 -25.06 8.40 1.55
C LYS A 200 -24.54 7.47 2.66
N ILE A 201 -24.08 6.27 2.32
CA ILE A 201 -23.60 5.29 3.30
C ILE A 201 -22.40 5.84 4.08
N LEU A 202 -21.43 6.41 3.38
CA LEU A 202 -20.26 7.03 4.00
C LEU A 202 -20.66 8.23 4.89
N ASP A 203 -21.58 9.07 4.43
CA ASP A 203 -22.08 10.20 5.23
C ASP A 203 -22.81 9.73 6.49
N GLU A 204 -23.56 8.62 6.43
CA GLU A 204 -24.20 8.00 7.60
C GLU A 204 -23.18 7.42 8.58
N VAL A 205 -22.11 6.79 8.09
CA VAL A 205 -21.00 6.32 8.94
C VAL A 205 -20.32 7.48 9.66
N ILE A 206 -20.07 8.59 8.96
CA ILE A 206 -19.36 9.75 9.52
C ILE A 206 -20.25 10.55 10.46
N PHE A 207 -21.47 10.89 10.07
CA PHE A 207 -22.32 11.87 10.78
C PHE A 207 -23.57 11.27 11.44
N GLY A 208 -23.76 9.95 11.31
CA GLY A 208 -24.92 9.24 11.82
C GLY A 208 -26.11 9.26 10.87
N THR A 209 -27.06 8.36 11.12
CA THR A 209 -28.37 8.36 10.47
C THR A 209 -29.21 9.48 11.06
N SER A 210 -29.65 10.45 10.25
CA SER A 210 -30.70 11.37 10.71
C SER A 210 -31.92 10.54 11.14
N ALA A 211 -32.61 10.96 12.20
CA ALA A 211 -33.79 10.26 12.71
C ALA A 211 -34.86 9.96 11.64
N LYS A 212 -34.85 10.68 10.51
CA LYS A 212 -35.74 10.47 9.35
C LYS A 212 -35.29 9.40 8.35
N LEU A 213 -34.05 8.91 8.39
CA LEU A 213 -33.43 8.14 7.28
C LEU A 213 -33.22 6.64 7.55
N SER A 214 -33.31 6.18 8.79
CA SER A 214 -33.23 4.74 9.11
C SER A 214 -34.25 4.39 10.20
N ALA A 215 -35.24 3.58 9.81
CA ALA A 215 -36.18 2.93 10.72
C ALA A 215 -35.62 1.62 11.30
N ASP A 216 -34.43 1.19 10.85
CA ASP A 216 -33.81 -0.09 11.24
C ASP A 216 -33.06 0.06 12.58
N PRO A 217 -33.55 -0.55 13.67
CA PRO A 217 -32.89 -0.51 14.97
C PRO A 217 -31.50 -1.18 14.96
N GLU A 218 -31.31 -2.18 14.10
CA GLU A 218 -30.05 -2.91 14.01
C GLU A 218 -28.96 -2.06 13.36
N GLN A 219 -29.31 -1.32 12.31
CA GLN A 219 -28.42 -0.34 11.68
C GLN A 219 -27.99 0.76 12.66
N ARG A 220 -28.92 1.27 13.49
CA ARG A 220 -28.60 2.26 14.53
C ARG A 220 -27.64 1.72 15.57
N ARG A 221 -27.82 0.47 16.00
CA ARG A 221 -26.90 -0.18 16.96
C ARG A 221 -25.49 -0.35 16.37
N ARG A 222 -25.41 -0.70 15.09
CA ARG A 222 -24.15 -0.96 14.36
C ARG A 222 -23.32 0.32 14.14
N VAL A 223 -23.96 1.40 13.69
CA VAL A 223 -23.29 2.68 13.34
C VAL A 223 -23.20 3.65 14.51
N GLY A 224 -24.15 3.57 15.45
CA GLY A 224 -24.35 4.58 16.49
C GLY A 224 -25.21 5.75 15.98
N SER A 225 -26.13 6.25 16.81
CA SER A 225 -27.13 7.25 16.41
C SER A 225 -26.55 8.54 15.84
N ASN A 226 -25.30 8.89 16.18
CA ASN A 226 -24.65 10.16 15.81
C ASN A 226 -23.39 9.99 14.95
N GLY A 227 -23.08 8.75 14.50
CA GLY A 227 -21.90 8.42 13.68
C GLY A 227 -20.55 8.68 14.35
N LEU A 228 -19.47 8.50 13.56
CA LEU A 228 -18.09 8.68 14.03
C LEU A 228 -17.81 10.08 14.59
N ALA A 229 -18.39 11.13 14.01
CA ALA A 229 -18.14 12.52 14.41
C ALA A 229 -18.51 12.81 15.87
N ALA A 230 -19.44 12.03 16.45
CA ALA A 230 -19.82 12.14 17.86
C ALA A 230 -19.05 11.20 18.79
N LEU A 231 -18.38 10.19 18.25
CA LEU A 231 -17.60 9.21 19.01
C LEU A 231 -16.12 9.59 19.13
N LEU A 232 -15.62 10.40 18.20
CA LEU A 232 -14.23 10.81 18.11
C LEU A 232 -13.94 12.07 18.94
N ALA A 233 -12.71 12.16 19.44
CA ALA A 233 -12.20 13.31 20.18
C ALA A 233 -11.52 14.33 19.26
N LYS A 234 -11.33 15.54 19.76
CA LYS A 234 -10.53 16.57 19.07
C LYS A 234 -9.11 16.06 18.84
N GLY A 235 -8.63 16.15 17.61
CA GLY A 235 -7.32 15.65 17.19
C GLY A 235 -7.35 14.27 16.55
N ASP A 236 -8.46 13.52 16.65
CA ASP A 236 -8.66 12.28 15.91
C ASP A 236 -8.78 12.55 14.40
N MET A 237 -8.60 11.50 13.59
CA MET A 237 -8.55 11.57 12.14
C MET A 237 -9.46 10.55 11.47
N ILE A 238 -10.15 11.00 10.42
CA ILE A 238 -10.88 10.15 9.48
C ILE A 238 -10.20 10.23 8.11
N ILE A 239 -9.96 9.07 7.49
CA ILE A 239 -9.46 8.94 6.13
C ILE A 239 -10.55 8.30 5.27
N ASP A 240 -11.06 8.99 4.27
CA ASP A 240 -11.95 8.41 3.26
C ASP A 240 -11.10 7.83 2.12
N GLY A 241 -11.00 6.50 2.05
CA GLY A 241 -10.27 5.79 0.98
C GLY A 241 -11.17 5.31 -0.16
N GLY A 242 -12.45 5.66 -0.15
CA GLY A 242 -13.42 5.26 -1.16
C GLY A 242 -13.30 6.06 -2.46
N ASN A 243 -14.15 5.75 -3.42
CA ASN A 243 -14.26 6.52 -4.66
C ASN A 243 -15.29 7.65 -4.51
N SER A 244 -15.05 8.58 -3.59
CA SER A 244 -15.94 9.72 -3.37
C SER A 244 -15.73 10.82 -4.41
N LEU A 245 -16.79 11.57 -4.73
CA LEU A 245 -16.66 12.81 -5.49
C LEU A 245 -15.92 13.85 -4.64
N TYR A 246 -14.94 14.54 -5.22
CA TYR A 246 -14.07 15.47 -4.48
C TYR A 246 -14.82 16.60 -3.75
N GLU A 247 -15.95 17.07 -4.31
CA GLU A 247 -16.79 18.10 -3.68
C GLU A 247 -17.40 17.61 -2.35
N ASP A 248 -17.70 16.30 -2.24
CA ASP A 248 -18.13 15.71 -0.98
C ASP A 248 -17.01 15.66 0.06
N SER A 249 -15.77 15.39 -0.36
CA SER A 249 -14.61 15.44 0.52
C SER A 249 -14.37 16.84 1.08
N ILE A 250 -14.48 17.88 0.24
CA ILE A 250 -14.39 19.28 0.69
C ILE A 250 -15.48 19.58 1.73
N ARG A 251 -16.72 19.16 1.45
CA ARG A 251 -17.86 19.34 2.35
C ARG A 251 -17.66 18.59 3.69
N ARG A 252 -17.18 17.34 3.65
CA ARG A 252 -16.91 16.52 4.84
C ARG A 252 -15.83 17.13 5.71
N ALA A 253 -14.70 17.52 5.12
CA ALA A 253 -13.61 18.20 5.81
C ALA A 253 -14.11 19.46 6.53
N LYS A 254 -14.89 20.31 5.85
CA LYS A 254 -15.46 21.53 6.45
C LYS A 254 -16.39 21.23 7.63
N LYS A 255 -17.20 20.16 7.55
CA LYS A 255 -18.09 19.75 8.65
C LYS A 255 -17.29 19.17 9.83
N LEU A 256 -16.37 18.24 9.58
CA LEU A 256 -15.55 17.56 10.60
C LEU A 256 -14.62 18.52 11.34
N LYS A 257 -14.14 19.57 10.67
CA LYS A 257 -13.36 20.63 11.30
C LYS A 257 -14.08 21.29 12.49
N LYS A 258 -15.41 21.38 12.46
CA LYS A 258 -16.22 21.92 13.57
C LYS A 258 -16.18 21.03 14.82
N PHE A 259 -15.91 19.74 14.65
CA PHE A 259 -15.73 18.77 15.73
C PHE A 259 -14.25 18.67 16.15
N GLY A 260 -13.34 19.39 15.49
CA GLY A 260 -11.90 19.28 15.73
C GLY A 260 -11.31 17.96 15.22
N ILE A 261 -11.98 17.29 14.27
CA ILE A 261 -11.54 16.03 13.67
C ILE A 261 -10.84 16.35 12.34
N SER A 262 -9.66 15.78 12.14
CA SER A 262 -8.91 15.89 10.89
C SER A 262 -9.55 14.99 9.83
N PHE A 263 -9.59 15.45 8.58
CA PHE A 263 -10.11 14.66 7.47
C PHE A 263 -9.11 14.62 6.32
N LEU A 264 -8.80 13.42 5.84
CA LEU A 264 -8.04 13.18 4.63
C LEU A 264 -8.90 12.41 3.62
N ASP A 265 -8.82 12.80 2.35
CA ASP A 265 -9.34 12.03 1.22
C ASP A 265 -8.19 11.32 0.52
N ALA A 266 -8.26 10.00 0.41
CA ALA A 266 -7.18 9.16 -0.11
C ALA A 266 -7.67 8.37 -1.33
N GLY A 267 -7.32 8.83 -2.52
CA GLY A 267 -7.55 8.09 -3.75
C GLY A 267 -6.70 6.82 -3.82
N VAL A 268 -7.32 5.64 -3.77
CA VAL A 268 -6.63 4.35 -3.81
C VAL A 268 -6.67 3.74 -5.22
N SER A 269 -5.52 3.38 -5.79
CA SER A 269 -5.42 2.70 -7.08
C SER A 269 -4.60 1.40 -7.02
N GLY A 270 -4.87 0.49 -7.96
CA GLY A 270 -4.21 -0.82 -8.08
C GLY A 270 -5.11 -2.04 -7.87
N GLY A 271 -6.39 -1.84 -7.55
CA GLY A 271 -7.37 -2.91 -7.34
C GLY A 271 -7.10 -3.75 -6.08
N PRO A 272 -7.82 -4.87 -5.88
CA PRO A 272 -7.64 -5.73 -4.70
C PRO A 272 -6.20 -6.26 -4.56
N GLY A 273 -5.54 -6.56 -5.67
CA GLY A 273 -4.13 -6.95 -5.69
C GLY A 273 -3.19 -5.82 -5.26
N GLY A 274 -3.46 -4.57 -5.68
CA GLY A 274 -2.74 -3.39 -5.21
C GLY A 274 -2.97 -3.12 -3.73
N ALA A 275 -4.22 -3.17 -3.26
CA ALA A 275 -4.52 -3.05 -1.82
C ALA A 275 -3.73 -4.06 -0.97
N ARG A 276 -3.49 -5.26 -1.48
CA ARG A 276 -2.76 -6.32 -0.80
C ARG A 276 -1.24 -6.13 -0.85
N ASN A 277 -0.70 -5.78 -2.02
CA ASN A 277 0.74 -5.83 -2.31
C ASN A 277 1.41 -4.45 -2.38
N GLY A 278 0.63 -3.37 -2.30
CA GLY A 278 1.06 -1.99 -2.39
C GLY A 278 0.16 -1.24 -3.37
N ALA A 279 -0.55 -0.23 -2.87
CA ALA A 279 -1.41 0.60 -3.68
C ALA A 279 -0.66 1.82 -4.23
N CYS A 280 -1.27 2.51 -5.20
CA CYS A 280 -0.94 3.89 -5.48
C CYS A 280 -1.93 4.80 -4.72
N LEU A 281 -1.44 5.73 -3.92
CA LEU A 281 -2.24 6.57 -3.00
C LEU A 281 -2.08 8.05 -3.32
N MET A 282 -3.20 8.75 -3.55
CA MET A 282 -3.23 10.20 -3.76
C MET A 282 -3.97 10.84 -2.59
N VAL A 283 -3.25 11.52 -1.70
CA VAL A 283 -3.82 11.99 -0.43
C VAL A 283 -4.03 13.50 -0.44
N GLY A 284 -5.27 13.92 -0.21
CA GLY A 284 -5.67 15.31 0.00
C GLY A 284 -6.13 15.55 1.44
N GLY A 285 -5.98 16.78 1.91
CA GLY A 285 -6.46 17.20 3.24
C GLY A 285 -5.52 18.16 3.95
N GLU A 286 -5.56 18.14 5.28
CA GLU A 286 -4.65 18.95 6.10
C GLU A 286 -3.23 18.36 6.05
N LYS A 287 -2.23 19.18 5.66
CA LYS A 287 -0.85 18.70 5.49
C LYS A 287 -0.26 18.12 6.78
N SER A 288 -0.51 18.78 7.91
CA SER A 288 -0.08 18.29 9.22
C SER A 288 -0.70 16.94 9.62
N ALA A 289 -1.91 16.64 9.16
CA ALA A 289 -2.53 15.33 9.36
C ALA A 289 -1.87 14.26 8.48
N TYR A 290 -1.56 14.60 7.22
CA TYR A 290 -0.79 13.73 6.34
C TYR A 290 0.59 13.42 6.92
N ASP A 291 1.35 14.45 7.32
CA ASP A 291 2.72 14.30 7.84
C ASP A 291 2.77 13.41 9.09
N LYS A 292 1.78 13.56 9.99
CA LYS A 292 1.65 12.73 11.20
C LYS A 292 1.44 11.24 10.90
N ARG A 293 0.90 10.90 9.73
CA ARG A 293 0.51 9.54 9.33
C ARG A 293 1.14 9.12 8.02
N GLU A 294 2.27 9.73 7.63
CA GLU A 294 3.01 9.38 6.42
C GLU A 294 3.40 7.90 6.42
N ASP A 295 3.74 7.36 7.60
CA ASP A 295 4.04 5.96 7.84
C ASP A 295 2.95 4.99 7.38
N LEU A 296 1.68 5.35 7.60
CA LEU A 296 0.52 4.58 7.16
C LEU A 296 0.46 4.51 5.64
N PHE A 297 0.62 5.66 4.97
CA PHE A 297 0.56 5.71 3.51
C PHE A 297 1.74 4.97 2.89
N ARG A 298 2.93 5.14 3.44
CA ARG A 298 4.14 4.40 3.06
C ARG A 298 3.96 2.89 3.17
N ASP A 299 3.39 2.41 4.28
CA ASP A 299 3.19 0.98 4.49
C ASP A 299 2.07 0.39 3.61
N LEU A 300 1.06 1.19 3.24
CA LEU A 300 -0.01 0.79 2.33
C LEU A 300 0.40 0.84 0.85
N ALA A 301 1.35 1.69 0.48
CA ALA A 301 1.73 1.91 -0.90
C ALA A 301 2.80 0.93 -1.40
N VAL A 302 2.99 0.86 -2.72
CA VAL A 302 4.29 0.43 -3.28
C VAL A 302 5.37 1.47 -2.97
N SER A 303 6.65 1.12 -3.11
CA SER A 303 7.74 2.10 -2.98
C SER A 303 7.45 3.31 -3.85
N ASP A 304 7.53 4.49 -3.25
CA ASP A 304 7.30 5.80 -3.91
C ASP A 304 5.91 5.92 -4.56
N GLY A 305 4.96 5.08 -4.15
CA GLY A 305 3.61 4.99 -4.70
C GLY A 305 2.58 5.86 -3.98
N TYR A 306 2.98 6.84 -3.16
CA TYR A 306 2.06 7.70 -2.42
C TYR A 306 2.55 9.15 -2.42
N GLU A 307 1.62 10.10 -2.42
CA GLU A 307 1.94 11.53 -2.40
C GLU A 307 0.83 12.37 -1.76
N TYR A 308 1.21 13.46 -1.10
CA TYR A 308 0.31 14.53 -0.71
C TYR A 308 0.05 15.46 -1.90
N VAL A 309 -1.18 15.45 -2.39
CA VAL A 309 -1.55 16.16 -3.63
C VAL A 309 -2.28 17.48 -3.41
N GLY A 310 -2.54 17.86 -2.15
CA GLY A 310 -3.08 19.18 -1.81
C GLY A 310 -4.12 19.17 -0.70
N LYS A 311 -4.89 20.27 -0.64
CA LYS A 311 -5.95 20.46 0.37
C LYS A 311 -7.09 19.46 0.19
N ALA A 312 -8.03 19.43 1.14
CA ALA A 312 -9.19 18.54 1.10
C ALA A 312 -9.89 18.56 -0.27
N GLY A 313 -10.21 17.38 -0.79
CA GLY A 313 -10.72 17.12 -2.13
C GLY A 313 -9.65 16.81 -3.18
N ALA A 314 -8.39 17.22 -2.98
CA ALA A 314 -7.36 17.05 -4.01
C ALA A 314 -7.02 15.57 -4.28
N GLY A 315 -7.01 14.71 -3.26
CA GLY A 315 -6.74 13.28 -3.40
C GLY A 315 -7.76 12.60 -4.29
N HIS A 316 -9.05 12.79 -3.97
CA HIS A 316 -10.13 12.25 -4.80
C HIS A 316 -10.22 12.93 -6.18
N PHE A 317 -9.87 14.21 -6.30
CA PHE A 317 -9.82 14.87 -7.59
C PHE A 317 -8.77 14.23 -8.50
N VAL A 318 -7.54 14.04 -8.02
CA VAL A 318 -6.48 13.38 -8.79
C VAL A 318 -6.87 11.95 -9.14
N LYS A 319 -7.48 11.20 -8.21
CA LYS A 319 -7.97 9.85 -8.46
C LYS A 319 -9.10 9.80 -9.49
N MET A 320 -10.00 10.77 -9.48
CA MET A 320 -11.06 10.91 -10.49
C MET A 320 -10.44 11.06 -11.87
N ILE A 321 -9.48 11.98 -12.04
CA ILE A 321 -8.77 12.18 -13.31
C ILE A 321 -7.99 10.93 -13.72
N HIS A 322 -7.30 10.25 -12.79
CA HIS A 322 -6.66 8.96 -13.04
C HIS A 322 -7.63 7.96 -13.67
N ASN A 323 -8.84 7.80 -13.13
CA ASN A 323 -9.85 6.90 -13.69
C ASN A 323 -10.37 7.38 -15.05
N GLY A 324 -10.44 8.69 -15.29
CA GLY A 324 -10.73 9.23 -16.62
C GLY A 324 -9.67 8.86 -17.66
N ILE A 325 -8.38 8.99 -17.31
CA ILE A 325 -7.26 8.57 -18.16
C ILE A 325 -7.33 7.05 -18.42
N GLU A 326 -7.56 6.25 -17.37
CA GLU A 326 -7.76 4.80 -17.48
C GLU A 326 -8.86 4.46 -18.50
N TYR A 327 -9.97 5.21 -18.51
CA TYR A 327 -11.06 4.98 -19.46
C TYR A 327 -10.62 5.14 -20.91
N GLY A 328 -9.85 6.18 -21.21
CA GLY A 328 -9.32 6.44 -22.55
C GLY A 328 -8.28 5.41 -22.98
N MET A 329 -7.36 5.05 -22.09
CA MET A 329 -6.34 4.03 -22.37
C MET A 329 -6.95 2.67 -22.69
N MET A 330 -7.90 2.23 -21.87
CA MET A 330 -8.62 0.97 -22.10
C MET A 330 -9.38 0.98 -23.42
N GLN A 331 -10.01 2.12 -23.77
CA GLN A 331 -10.75 2.26 -25.01
C GLN A 331 -9.84 2.10 -26.23
N ALA A 332 -8.70 2.80 -26.25
CA ALA A 332 -7.73 2.71 -27.34
C ALA A 332 -7.18 1.29 -27.52
N ILE A 333 -6.86 0.60 -26.41
CA ILE A 333 -6.43 -0.81 -26.44
C ILE A 333 -7.54 -1.69 -27.03
N ALA A 334 -8.78 -1.55 -26.54
CA ALA A 334 -9.90 -2.37 -26.99
C ALA A 334 -10.23 -2.19 -28.47
N GLU A 335 -10.24 -0.94 -28.95
CA GLU A 335 -10.46 -0.63 -30.36
C GLU A 335 -9.34 -1.19 -31.25
N GLY A 336 -8.07 -1.03 -30.85
CA GLY A 336 -6.94 -1.58 -31.60
C GLY A 336 -7.00 -3.11 -31.74
N PHE A 337 -7.37 -3.81 -30.68
CA PHE A 337 -7.55 -5.27 -30.72
C PHE A 337 -8.77 -5.70 -31.54
N ASP A 338 -9.86 -4.92 -31.55
CA ASP A 338 -10.99 -5.21 -32.44
C ASP A 338 -10.64 -4.98 -33.92
N VAL A 339 -9.79 -3.99 -34.23
CA VAL A 339 -9.24 -3.81 -35.59
C VAL A 339 -8.40 -5.02 -36.01
N LEU A 340 -7.47 -5.48 -35.17
CA LEU A 340 -6.68 -6.69 -35.43
C LEU A 340 -7.57 -7.91 -35.68
N ARG A 341 -8.54 -8.12 -34.80
CA ARG A 341 -9.52 -9.21 -34.92
C ARG A 341 -10.32 -9.10 -36.21
N THR A 342 -10.79 -7.90 -36.56
CA THR A 342 -11.62 -7.69 -37.75
C THR A 342 -10.81 -7.89 -39.04
N ALA A 343 -9.53 -7.50 -39.05
CA ALA A 343 -8.63 -7.74 -40.17
C ALA A 343 -8.40 -9.25 -40.43
N ASP A 344 -8.42 -10.08 -39.37
CA ASP A 344 -8.39 -11.54 -39.44
C ASP A 344 -9.72 -12.11 -39.93
N LEU A 345 -10.84 -11.70 -39.31
CA LEU A 345 -12.17 -12.31 -39.55
C LEU A 345 -12.84 -11.92 -40.87
N ARG A 346 -12.47 -10.81 -41.51
CA ARG A 346 -13.24 -10.26 -42.66
C ARG A 346 -12.37 -9.88 -43.86
N GLY A 347 -12.51 -10.68 -44.91
CA GLY A 347 -12.29 -10.26 -46.28
C GLY A 347 -13.38 -9.34 -46.86
N LEU A 348 -14.41 -8.93 -46.09
CA LEU A 348 -15.47 -8.01 -46.52
C LEU A 348 -16.10 -7.26 -45.32
N ASN A 349 -15.94 -5.94 -45.28
CA ASN A 349 -16.75 -5.06 -44.44
C ASN A 349 -18.01 -4.64 -45.23
N PRO A 350 -19.24 -4.97 -44.77
CA PRO A 350 -20.47 -4.66 -45.49
C PRO A 350 -20.73 -3.16 -45.72
N SER A 351 -20.23 -2.28 -44.84
CA SER A 351 -20.48 -0.84 -44.95
C SER A 351 -19.44 -0.11 -45.80
N THR A 352 -18.25 -0.65 -45.98
CA THR A 352 -17.16 0.00 -46.74
C THR A 352 -16.80 -0.69 -48.05
N ARG A 353 -17.35 -1.89 -48.34
CA ARG A 353 -17.00 -2.74 -49.51
C ARG A 353 -15.51 -3.01 -49.70
N LEU A 354 -14.66 -2.67 -48.72
CA LEU A 354 -13.23 -2.92 -48.75
C LEU A 354 -12.97 -4.42 -48.52
N ARG A 355 -12.37 -5.07 -49.52
CA ARG A 355 -11.83 -6.44 -49.42
C ARG A 355 -10.45 -6.40 -48.76
N ALA A 356 -10.40 -6.30 -47.43
CA ALA A 356 -9.14 -6.09 -46.74
C ALA A 356 -8.25 -7.34 -46.63
N SER A 357 -8.79 -8.55 -46.79
CA SER A 357 -8.01 -9.76 -46.49
C SER A 357 -8.38 -11.03 -47.24
N ALA A 358 -9.10 -10.99 -48.37
CA ALA A 358 -9.17 -12.17 -49.24
C ALA A 358 -8.23 -11.97 -50.43
N ASP A 359 -7.29 -12.89 -50.66
CA ASP A 359 -6.61 -12.96 -51.95
C ASP A 359 -7.64 -13.24 -53.08
N LYS A 360 -7.22 -13.18 -54.35
CA LYS A 360 -8.11 -13.46 -55.50
C LYS A 360 -8.76 -14.86 -55.44
N ARG A 361 -8.37 -15.74 -54.51
CA ARG A 361 -8.82 -17.12 -54.31
C ARG A 361 -9.65 -17.32 -53.03
N GLY A 362 -9.96 -16.25 -52.28
CA GLY A 362 -10.82 -16.32 -51.10
C GLY A 362 -10.12 -16.73 -49.79
N LYS A 363 -8.79 -16.78 -49.74
CA LYS A 363 -8.06 -17.09 -48.49
C LYS A 363 -7.86 -15.85 -47.63
N LEU A 364 -8.15 -15.98 -46.33
CA LEU A 364 -7.83 -14.97 -45.31
C LEU A 364 -6.34 -14.64 -45.35
N LYS A 365 -6.02 -13.35 -45.48
CA LYS A 365 -4.66 -12.79 -45.65
C LYS A 365 -3.89 -12.81 -44.34
N TYR A 366 -4.59 -12.76 -43.22
CA TYR A 366 -4.00 -12.74 -41.88
C TYR A 366 -4.72 -13.77 -41.00
N LYS A 367 -3.98 -14.36 -40.07
CA LYS A 367 -4.49 -15.17 -38.96
C LYS A 367 -3.75 -14.75 -37.69
N PHE A 368 -4.32 -13.83 -36.93
CA PHE A 368 -3.68 -13.25 -35.77
C PHE A 368 -3.98 -14.07 -34.53
N ASN A 369 -3.00 -14.21 -33.64
CA ASN A 369 -3.21 -14.75 -32.31
C ASN A 369 -3.17 -13.58 -31.32
N LEU A 370 -4.36 -13.10 -30.92
CA LEU A 370 -4.49 -11.89 -30.11
C LEU A 370 -3.82 -12.05 -28.74
N LYS A 371 -3.84 -13.25 -28.16
CA LYS A 371 -3.15 -13.53 -26.89
C LYS A 371 -1.63 -13.34 -27.02
N LYS A 372 -1.02 -13.90 -28.07
CA LYS A 372 0.42 -13.75 -28.34
C LYS A 372 0.77 -12.30 -28.65
N ILE A 373 -0.09 -11.59 -29.40
CA ILE A 373 0.10 -10.15 -29.68
C ILE A 373 0.08 -9.33 -28.39
N ALA A 374 -0.92 -9.53 -27.52
CA ALA A 374 -0.94 -8.88 -26.20
C ALA A 374 0.31 -9.24 -25.38
N GLY A 375 0.79 -10.48 -25.50
CA GLY A 375 2.04 -10.93 -24.87
C GLY A 375 3.29 -10.18 -25.35
N ILE A 376 3.45 -9.94 -26.66
CA ILE A 376 4.60 -9.19 -27.18
C ILE A 376 4.45 -7.67 -26.97
N TYR A 377 3.23 -7.13 -27.00
CA TYR A 377 2.98 -5.73 -26.66
C TYR A 377 3.33 -5.42 -25.21
N ASN A 378 3.32 -6.43 -24.33
CA ASN A 378 3.72 -6.27 -22.94
C ASN A 378 5.19 -6.68 -22.67
N ARG A 379 6.07 -6.56 -23.68
CA ARG A 379 7.51 -6.88 -23.59
C ARG A 379 8.35 -5.87 -24.38
N GLY A 380 8.71 -4.76 -23.74
CA GLY A 380 9.57 -3.71 -24.30
C GLY A 380 8.91 -2.85 -25.37
N SER A 381 7.59 -2.89 -25.51
CA SER A 381 6.87 -2.06 -26.48
C SER A 381 6.49 -0.71 -25.88
N VAL A 382 6.23 0.29 -26.74
CA VAL A 382 5.79 1.63 -26.33
C VAL A 382 4.48 1.60 -25.54
N ILE A 383 3.61 0.61 -25.78
CA ILE A 383 2.30 0.48 -25.11
C ILE A 383 2.30 -0.56 -23.99
N GLU A 384 3.48 -1.04 -23.58
CA GLU A 384 3.61 -1.92 -22.43
C GLU A 384 2.95 -1.30 -21.19
N SER A 385 2.03 -2.03 -20.57
CA SER A 385 1.25 -1.51 -19.45
C SER A 385 0.52 -2.62 -18.72
N ARG A 386 0.14 -2.37 -17.44
CA ARG A 386 -0.72 -3.29 -16.68
C ARG A 386 -2.02 -3.64 -17.43
N LEU A 387 -2.58 -2.71 -18.19
CA LEU A 387 -3.78 -2.91 -19.00
C LEU A 387 -3.56 -3.96 -20.11
N VAL A 388 -2.45 -3.87 -20.85
CA VAL A 388 -2.13 -4.87 -21.89
C VAL A 388 -1.82 -6.24 -21.27
N GLY A 389 -1.11 -6.26 -20.14
CA GLY A 389 -0.89 -7.47 -19.35
C GLY A 389 -2.21 -8.13 -18.91
N TRP A 390 -3.17 -7.34 -18.40
CA TRP A 390 -4.50 -7.84 -18.04
C TRP A 390 -5.31 -8.32 -19.25
N LEU A 391 -5.17 -7.67 -20.42
CA LEU A 391 -5.82 -8.17 -21.63
C LEU A 391 -5.28 -9.55 -22.05
N LYS A 392 -3.96 -9.76 -21.97
CA LYS A 392 -3.36 -11.08 -22.18
C LYS A 392 -3.98 -12.11 -21.23
N ASN A 393 -4.06 -11.79 -19.94
CA ASN A 393 -4.63 -12.70 -18.94
C ASN A 393 -6.11 -13.00 -19.21
N ALA A 394 -6.89 -12.00 -19.63
CA ALA A 394 -8.27 -12.19 -20.03
C ALA A 394 -8.41 -13.14 -21.23
N PHE A 395 -7.55 -13.03 -22.25
CA PHE A 395 -7.55 -13.98 -23.37
C PHE A 395 -7.11 -15.39 -22.97
N GLU A 396 -6.23 -15.50 -21.99
CA GLU A 396 -5.81 -16.78 -21.43
C GLU A 396 -6.94 -17.46 -20.65
N GLU A 397 -7.72 -16.70 -19.88
CA GLU A 397 -8.83 -17.20 -19.07
C GLU A 397 -10.12 -17.46 -19.87
N TYR A 398 -10.46 -16.58 -20.81
CA TYR A 398 -11.77 -16.57 -21.48
C TYR A 398 -11.71 -16.88 -22.98
N GLY A 399 -10.52 -17.07 -23.54
CA GLY A 399 -10.31 -17.21 -24.98
C GLY A 399 -10.41 -15.89 -25.75
N GLU A 400 -9.87 -15.85 -26.97
CA GLU A 400 -9.78 -14.62 -27.77
C GLU A 400 -11.14 -14.07 -28.21
N ASN A 401 -12.18 -14.91 -28.29
CA ASN A 401 -13.53 -14.49 -28.65
C ASN A 401 -14.33 -13.87 -27.48
N LEU A 402 -13.85 -14.06 -26.23
CA LEU A 402 -14.50 -13.57 -25.01
C LEU A 402 -16.01 -13.90 -24.98
N GLU A 403 -16.39 -15.12 -25.37
CA GLU A 403 -17.80 -15.52 -25.53
C GLU A 403 -18.58 -15.44 -24.22
N ARG A 404 -17.92 -15.71 -23.10
CA ARG A 404 -18.48 -15.70 -21.75
C ARG A 404 -18.51 -14.31 -21.10
N ILE A 405 -18.09 -13.27 -21.83
CA ILE A 405 -17.99 -11.90 -21.32
C ILE A 405 -19.06 -11.03 -21.96
N SER A 406 -19.72 -10.23 -21.15
CA SER A 406 -20.73 -9.28 -21.62
C SER A 406 -20.10 -8.15 -22.44
N GLY A 407 -20.71 -7.85 -23.59
CA GLY A 407 -20.34 -6.69 -24.41
C GLY A 407 -20.90 -5.37 -23.88
N SER A 408 -21.70 -5.40 -22.80
CA SER A 408 -22.18 -4.21 -22.10
C SER A 408 -21.21 -3.84 -20.97
N VAL A 409 -20.72 -2.60 -21.00
CA VAL A 409 -19.68 -2.13 -20.09
C VAL A 409 -20.31 -1.17 -19.08
N GLY A 410 -20.32 -1.54 -17.80
CA GLY A 410 -20.74 -0.59 -16.77
C GLY A 410 -19.78 0.60 -16.61
N HIS A 411 -20.15 1.56 -15.77
CA HIS A 411 -19.27 2.63 -15.29
C HIS A 411 -19.58 2.93 -13.83
N THR A 412 -18.60 3.43 -13.08
CA THR A 412 -18.68 3.67 -11.63
C THR A 412 -18.84 5.15 -11.27
N GLY A 413 -18.86 6.05 -12.27
CA GLY A 413 -19.15 7.47 -12.12
C GLY A 413 -17.94 8.38 -12.34
N GLU A 414 -16.73 7.93 -12.01
CA GLU A 414 -15.52 8.77 -12.04
C GLU A 414 -15.15 9.25 -13.45
N GLY A 415 -15.38 8.42 -14.47
CA GLY A 415 -15.22 8.82 -15.88
C GLY A 415 -16.22 9.92 -16.29
N GLU A 416 -17.47 9.82 -15.82
CA GLU A 416 -18.49 10.85 -16.06
C GLU A 416 -18.12 12.16 -15.34
N TRP A 417 -17.69 12.07 -14.08
CA TRP A 417 -17.27 13.22 -13.30
C TRP A 417 -16.04 13.91 -13.91
N THR A 418 -15.10 13.14 -14.47
CA THR A 418 -13.97 13.69 -15.23
C THR A 418 -14.45 14.51 -16.42
N VAL A 419 -15.36 13.97 -17.24
CA VAL A 419 -15.90 14.67 -18.42
C VAL A 419 -16.67 15.94 -18.01
N LYS A 420 -17.53 15.85 -16.98
CA LYS A 420 -18.26 17.00 -16.45
C LYS A 420 -17.33 18.08 -15.92
N THR A 421 -16.29 17.68 -15.19
CA THR A 421 -15.28 18.60 -14.64
C THR A 421 -14.47 19.26 -15.76
N ALA A 422 -14.03 18.51 -16.76
CA ALA A 422 -13.32 19.04 -17.92
C ALA A 422 -14.16 20.11 -18.65
N LYS A 423 -15.47 19.86 -18.85
CA LYS A 423 -16.41 20.85 -19.40
C LYS A 423 -16.53 22.10 -18.54
N LYS A 424 -16.67 21.94 -17.21
CA LYS A 424 -16.74 23.06 -16.25
C LYS A 424 -15.47 23.93 -16.27
N LEU A 425 -14.31 23.31 -16.50
CA LEU A 425 -13.01 23.98 -16.56
C LEU A 425 -12.64 24.50 -17.96
N GLY A 426 -13.46 24.25 -18.99
CA GLY A 426 -13.15 24.63 -20.37
C GLY A 426 -11.99 23.84 -20.99
N VAL A 427 -11.67 22.64 -20.48
CA VAL A 427 -10.58 21.79 -20.98
C VAL A 427 -11.14 20.71 -21.91
N PRO A 428 -10.70 20.63 -23.18
CA PRO A 428 -11.13 19.57 -24.09
C PRO A 428 -10.62 18.19 -23.65
N ALA A 429 -11.53 17.22 -23.46
CA ALA A 429 -11.20 15.84 -23.05
C ALA A 429 -11.80 14.79 -24.00
N LYS A 430 -11.64 14.98 -25.33
CA LYS A 430 -12.34 14.22 -26.38
C LYS A 430 -12.23 12.70 -26.23
N VAL A 431 -11.01 12.17 -26.04
CA VAL A 431 -10.78 10.72 -25.92
C VAL A 431 -11.51 10.13 -24.70
N ILE A 432 -11.44 10.81 -23.55
CA ILE A 432 -12.11 10.38 -22.31
C ILE A 432 -13.63 10.48 -22.47
N GLU A 433 -14.11 11.55 -23.09
CA GLU A 433 -15.53 11.76 -23.37
C GLU A 433 -16.11 10.67 -24.28
N ASP A 434 -15.42 10.33 -25.36
CA ASP A 434 -15.87 9.29 -26.28
C ASP A 434 -15.78 7.89 -25.66
N ALA A 435 -14.74 7.63 -24.87
CA ALA A 435 -14.64 6.40 -24.08
C ALA A 435 -15.79 6.28 -23.05
N PHE A 436 -16.22 7.39 -22.43
CA PHE A 436 -17.40 7.40 -21.56
C PHE A 436 -18.70 7.18 -22.34
N LYS A 437 -18.91 7.90 -23.45
CA LYS A 437 -20.08 7.73 -24.33
C LYS A 437 -20.22 6.30 -24.82
N PHE A 438 -19.11 5.66 -25.20
CA PHE A 438 -19.10 4.27 -25.62
C PHE A 438 -19.69 3.35 -24.54
N ARG A 439 -19.29 3.52 -23.27
CA ARG A 439 -19.81 2.71 -22.16
C ARG A 439 -21.33 2.85 -22.01
N VAL A 440 -21.84 4.10 -22.05
CA VAL A 440 -23.29 4.37 -22.01
C VAL A 440 -24.02 3.71 -23.19
N GLN A 441 -23.47 3.78 -24.39
CA GLN A 441 -24.07 3.20 -25.59
C GLN A 441 -24.00 1.66 -25.62
N SER A 442 -22.93 1.07 -25.06
CA SER A 442 -22.69 -0.38 -25.04
C SER A 442 -23.79 -1.15 -24.31
N ALA A 443 -24.50 -0.51 -23.39
CA ALA A 443 -25.67 -1.08 -22.71
C ALA A 443 -26.80 -1.44 -23.68
N LYS A 444 -26.94 -0.68 -24.78
CA LYS A 444 -27.95 -0.93 -25.83
C LYS A 444 -27.35 -1.66 -27.04
N LYS A 445 -26.06 -1.48 -27.29
CA LYS A 445 -25.35 -2.03 -28.46
C LYS A 445 -24.06 -2.72 -28.02
N PRO A 446 -24.14 -3.93 -27.44
CA PRO A 446 -22.97 -4.68 -27.01
C PRO A 446 -22.08 -5.03 -28.22
N SER A 447 -20.76 -5.02 -28.02
CA SER A 447 -19.78 -5.27 -29.07
C SER A 447 -18.54 -5.97 -28.53
N TYR A 448 -17.64 -6.39 -29.42
CA TYR A 448 -16.38 -7.01 -29.01
C TYR A 448 -15.45 -6.04 -28.26
N VAL A 449 -15.41 -4.76 -28.66
CA VAL A 449 -14.77 -3.70 -27.88
C VAL A 449 -15.32 -3.69 -26.44
N GLY A 450 -16.66 -3.77 -26.31
CA GLY A 450 -17.31 -3.87 -25.00
C GLY A 450 -16.87 -5.12 -24.21
N LYS A 451 -16.70 -6.27 -24.86
CA LYS A 451 -16.21 -7.48 -24.21
C LYS A 451 -14.79 -7.32 -23.67
N ILE A 452 -13.88 -6.72 -24.46
CA ILE A 452 -12.51 -6.44 -23.99
C ILE A 452 -12.55 -5.53 -22.76
N LEU A 453 -13.33 -4.45 -22.80
CA LEU A 453 -13.43 -3.51 -21.69
C LEU A 453 -13.99 -4.19 -20.42
N SER A 454 -15.04 -5.00 -20.55
CA SER A 454 -15.59 -5.78 -19.43
C SER A 454 -14.59 -6.78 -18.86
N ALA A 455 -13.82 -7.46 -19.72
CA ALA A 455 -12.78 -8.39 -19.29
C ALA A 455 -11.65 -7.67 -18.54
N LEU A 456 -11.19 -6.52 -19.04
CA LEU A 456 -10.20 -5.69 -18.35
C LEU A 456 -10.69 -5.25 -16.97
N ARG A 457 -11.93 -4.74 -16.88
CA ARG A 457 -12.55 -4.33 -15.60
C ARG A 457 -12.65 -5.48 -14.61
N ASN A 458 -12.88 -6.69 -15.08
CA ASN A 458 -12.85 -7.87 -14.23
C ASN A 458 -11.45 -8.18 -13.69
N GLN A 459 -10.43 -8.13 -14.53
CA GLN A 459 -9.04 -8.46 -14.13
C GLN A 459 -8.49 -7.52 -13.06
N PHE A 460 -8.79 -6.21 -13.11
CA PHE A 460 -8.27 -5.27 -12.10
C PHE A 460 -9.20 -4.99 -10.92
N GLY A 461 -10.52 -4.95 -11.16
CA GLY A 461 -11.51 -4.57 -10.14
C GLY A 461 -12.30 -5.73 -9.56
N GLY A 462 -12.18 -6.93 -10.14
CA GLY A 462 -13.03 -8.07 -9.81
C GLY A 462 -14.51 -7.79 -10.09
N HIS A 463 -14.82 -6.88 -11.02
CA HIS A 463 -16.19 -6.58 -11.45
C HIS A 463 -16.81 -7.81 -12.13
N LYS A 464 -18.12 -8.02 -12.00
CA LYS A 464 -18.80 -9.11 -12.72
C LYS A 464 -18.65 -8.88 -14.23
N ALA A 465 -18.06 -9.86 -14.91
CA ALA A 465 -17.83 -9.84 -16.35
C ALA A 465 -18.90 -10.60 -17.13
N LYS A 466 -19.70 -11.41 -16.43
CA LYS A 466 -20.73 -12.30 -16.95
C LYS A 466 -22.10 -11.67 -16.83
#